data_AF-A0A971VY33-F1
#
_entry.id   AF-A0A971VY33-F1
#
_cell.length_a   1.000
_cell.length_b   1.000
_cell.length_c   1.000
_cell.angle_alpha   90.00
_cell.angle_beta   90.00
_cell.angle_gamma   90.00
#
_symmetry.space_group_name_H-M   'P 1'
#
loop_
_entity.id
_entity.type
_entity.pdbx_description
1 polymer ?
#
loop_
_entity_poly.entity_id
_entity_poly.type
_entity_poly.pdbx_seq_one_letter_code
_entity_poly.pdbx_strand_id
1 'polypeptide(L)'
;MEDIITALATAWGESGIAIVRLSGEGSVELADKIFTGKKKLAEHEARFLTLGRLRSSDGHLFDEVLAVRFEKGASYTAEESVEIHCHGGALPAQKCIEELCALGARIALPGEFTRRAFVNGRIDLPQAEAVLGIISAKSDEALYASSRTLQGTFAVKLRGFLDNITLLAAHLEVDLDFPEEDEGYISKDEREKRLESLISA
;
A
#
# COMPACT_ATOMS: atom_id res chain seq x y z
N MET A 1 11.80 -3.56 -14.82
CA MET A 1 12.24 -3.61 -13.42
C MET A 1 11.88 -2.27 -12.81
N GLU A 2 11.06 -2.28 -11.76
CA GLU A 2 10.87 -1.07 -10.96
C GLU A 2 12.12 -0.83 -10.12
N ASP A 3 12.42 0.44 -9.88
CA ASP A 3 13.54 0.87 -9.06
C ASP A 3 13.28 0.65 -7.56
N ILE A 4 14.35 0.55 -6.77
CA ILE A 4 14.26 0.53 -5.30
C ILE A 4 14.03 1.97 -4.83
N ILE A 5 12.95 2.20 -4.09
CA ILE A 5 12.66 3.51 -3.46
C ILE A 5 12.92 3.48 -1.96
N THR A 6 13.32 4.62 -1.41
CA THR A 6 13.49 4.85 0.02
C THR A 6 12.89 6.18 0.46
N ALA A 7 12.36 6.24 1.68
CA ALA A 7 11.95 7.50 2.32
C ALA A 7 11.83 7.35 3.84
N LEU A 8 11.78 8.49 4.54
CA LEU A 8 11.32 8.55 5.92
C LEU A 8 9.81 8.27 5.97
N ALA A 9 9.40 7.28 6.75
CA ALA A 9 8.00 6.88 6.94
C ALA A 9 7.35 7.51 8.19
N THR A 10 8.16 8.02 9.12
CA THR A 10 7.71 8.76 10.31
C THR A 10 7.71 10.26 10.06
N ALA A 11 7.07 11.03 10.94
CA ALA A 11 7.15 12.49 10.91
C ALA A 11 8.60 12.97 11.07
N TRP A 12 8.93 14.10 10.44
CA TRP A 12 10.22 14.76 10.61
C TRP A 12 10.31 15.44 11.97
N GLY A 13 11.45 15.34 12.64
CA GLY A 13 11.72 15.99 13.92
C GLY A 13 12.37 15.04 14.93
N GLU A 14 12.56 15.55 16.15
CA GLU A 14 13.06 14.74 17.26
C GLU A 14 11.94 13.86 17.84
N SER A 15 12.22 12.57 17.93
CA SER A 15 11.33 11.56 18.49
C SER A 15 12.12 10.40 19.07
N GLY A 16 11.43 9.41 19.64
CA GLY A 16 12.09 8.18 20.08
C GLY A 16 12.59 7.30 18.92
N ILE A 17 11.88 7.31 17.78
CA ILE A 17 12.13 6.40 16.66
C ILE A 17 11.85 7.11 15.33
N ALA A 18 12.77 6.95 14.38
CA ALA A 18 12.55 7.29 12.99
C ALA A 18 12.56 6.02 12.14
N ILE A 19 11.57 5.86 11.25
CA ILE A 19 11.48 4.68 10.38
C ILE A 19 11.87 5.10 8.97
N VAL A 20 12.94 4.52 8.43
CA VAL A 20 13.29 4.59 7.01
C VAL A 20 12.77 3.34 6.33
N ARG A 21 11.97 3.52 5.28
CA ARG A 21 11.33 2.42 4.54
C ARG A 21 11.93 2.30 3.15
N LEU A 22 12.25 1.09 2.73
CA LEU A 22 12.62 0.72 1.37
C LEU A 22 11.55 -0.16 0.72
N SER A 23 11.37 -0.05 -0.59
CA SER A 23 10.51 -0.93 -1.38
C SER A 23 11.06 -1.13 -2.78
N GLY A 24 10.98 -2.35 -3.30
CA GLY A 24 11.45 -2.73 -4.62
C GLY A 24 12.24 -4.03 -4.61
N GLU A 25 12.37 -4.65 -5.78
CA GLU A 25 13.15 -5.87 -5.97
C GLU A 25 14.63 -5.64 -5.60
N GLY A 26 15.17 -6.47 -4.69
CA GLY A 26 16.55 -6.32 -4.18
C GLY A 26 16.70 -5.31 -3.04
N SER A 27 15.60 -4.79 -2.49
CA SER A 27 15.64 -3.87 -1.34
C SER A 27 16.28 -4.49 -0.10
N VAL A 28 16.12 -5.80 0.11
CA VAL A 28 16.76 -6.52 1.23
C VAL A 28 18.26 -6.59 1.04
N GLU A 29 18.72 -6.99 -0.16
CA GLU A 29 20.14 -7.05 -0.48
C GLU A 29 20.81 -5.67 -0.41
N LEU A 30 20.11 -4.61 -0.83
CA LEU A 30 20.61 -3.24 -0.74
C LEU A 30 20.74 -2.80 0.73
N ALA A 31 19.74 -3.09 1.58
CA ALA A 31 19.80 -2.79 3.00
C ALA A 31 20.93 -3.54 3.73
N ASP A 32 21.19 -4.80 3.33
CA ASP A 32 22.27 -5.62 3.88
C ASP A 32 23.68 -5.05 3.66
N LYS A 33 23.85 -4.12 2.71
CA LYS A 33 25.14 -3.45 2.48
C LYS A 33 25.50 -2.45 3.58
N ILE A 34 24.52 -1.89 4.28
CA ILE A 34 24.74 -0.92 5.37
C ILE A 34 24.40 -1.50 6.74
N PHE A 35 23.62 -2.57 6.80
CA PHE A 35 23.20 -3.23 8.02
C PHE A 35 24.20 -4.32 8.44
N THR A 36 24.63 -4.29 9.70
CA THR A 36 25.44 -5.34 10.32
C THR A 36 24.74 -5.89 11.55
N GLY A 37 24.27 -7.13 11.48
CA GLY A 37 23.66 -7.86 12.60
C GLY A 37 24.37 -9.16 12.92
N LYS A 38 23.76 -10.01 13.76
CA LYS A 38 24.24 -11.39 14.01
C LYS A 38 24.25 -12.24 12.73
N LYS A 39 23.33 -11.93 11.82
CA LYS A 39 23.14 -12.49 10.49
C LYS A 39 22.70 -11.34 9.58
N LYS A 40 22.85 -11.53 8.27
CA LYS A 40 22.29 -10.62 7.27
C LYS A 40 20.76 -10.56 7.40
N LEU A 41 20.16 -9.42 7.08
CA LEU A 41 18.70 -9.24 6.99
C LEU A 41 18.06 -10.31 6.11
N ALA A 42 18.65 -10.61 4.95
CA ALA A 42 18.19 -11.67 4.04
C ALA A 42 18.10 -13.06 4.69
N GLU A 43 18.91 -13.34 5.71
CA GLU A 43 18.98 -14.64 6.40
C GLU A 43 18.00 -14.76 7.59
N HIS A 44 17.41 -13.65 8.02
CA HIS A 44 16.36 -13.69 9.06
C HIS A 44 15.02 -14.08 8.45
N GLU A 45 14.12 -14.61 9.28
CA GLU A 45 12.74 -14.84 8.90
C GLU A 45 12.07 -13.50 8.52
N ALA A 46 11.22 -13.50 7.50
CA ALA A 46 10.47 -12.31 7.14
C ALA A 46 9.58 -11.87 8.30
N ARG A 47 9.38 -10.55 8.45
CA ARG A 47 8.59 -9.94 9.53
C ARG A 47 9.13 -10.22 10.95
N PHE A 48 10.41 -10.57 11.06
CA PHE A 48 11.10 -10.66 12.35
C PHE A 48 11.95 -9.42 12.61
N LEU A 49 11.67 -8.72 13.72
CA LEU A 49 12.37 -7.50 14.09
C LEU A 49 13.76 -7.87 14.66
N THR A 50 14.81 -7.37 14.01
CA THR A 50 16.19 -7.78 14.29
C THR A 50 17.03 -6.60 14.75
N LEU A 51 17.77 -6.77 15.85
CA LEU A 51 18.78 -5.81 16.30
C LEU A 51 20.04 -5.88 15.44
N GLY A 52 20.51 -4.73 14.99
CA GLY A 52 21.79 -4.59 14.30
C GLY A 52 22.29 -3.16 14.33
N ARG A 53 23.24 -2.86 13.46
CA ARG A 53 23.97 -1.59 13.42
C ARG A 53 24.06 -1.09 11.99
N LEU A 54 23.95 0.21 11.81
CA LEU A 54 24.18 0.86 10.52
C LEU A 54 25.58 1.42 10.43
N ARG A 55 26.25 1.18 9.30
CA ARG A 55 27.56 1.73 9.00
C ARG A 55 27.55 2.49 7.69
N SER A 56 28.28 3.59 7.64
CA SER A 56 28.51 4.33 6.40
C SER A 56 29.49 3.59 5.49
N SER A 57 29.54 4.01 4.23
CA SER A 57 30.45 3.48 3.20
C SER A 57 31.94 3.47 3.58
N ASP A 58 32.37 4.36 4.48
CA ASP A 58 33.73 4.41 5.04
C ASP A 58 33.92 3.53 6.30
N GLY A 59 32.88 2.82 6.72
CA GLY A 59 32.88 1.85 7.82
C GLY A 59 32.50 2.40 9.19
N HIS A 60 32.25 3.71 9.33
CA HIS A 60 31.88 4.30 10.62
C HIS A 60 30.49 3.84 11.07
N LEU A 61 30.40 3.41 12.33
CA LEU A 61 29.13 3.13 12.99
C LEU A 61 28.43 4.46 13.26
N PHE A 62 27.19 4.61 12.79
CA PHE A 62 26.41 5.82 13.04
C PHE A 62 25.08 5.57 13.75
N ASP A 63 24.59 4.32 13.79
CA ASP A 63 23.39 4.00 14.58
C ASP A 63 23.31 2.51 14.98
N GLU A 64 22.61 2.24 16.08
CA GLU A 64 22.14 0.90 16.48
C GLU A 64 20.62 0.86 16.28
N VAL A 65 20.14 -0.09 15.47
CA VAL A 65 18.80 -0.07 14.89
C VAL A 65 18.08 -1.38 15.06
N LEU A 66 16.75 -1.33 15.00
CA LEU A 66 15.93 -2.49 14.70
C LEU A 66 15.60 -2.47 13.21
N ALA A 67 15.66 -3.62 12.54
CA ALA A 67 15.30 -3.72 11.13
C ALA A 67 14.41 -4.94 10.88
N VAL A 68 13.53 -4.83 9.89
CA VAL A 68 12.62 -5.91 9.48
C VAL A 68 12.50 -5.95 7.97
N ARG A 69 12.58 -7.16 7.41
CA ARG A 69 12.32 -7.40 5.99
C ARG A 69 10.92 -7.96 5.75
N PHE A 70 10.39 -7.70 4.57
CA PHE A 70 9.14 -8.25 4.08
C PHE A 70 9.36 -8.87 2.70
N GLU A 71 8.74 -10.02 2.48
CA GLU A 71 8.78 -10.70 1.19
C GLU A 71 7.80 -10.08 0.20
N LYS A 72 8.07 -10.29 -1.09
CA LYS A 72 7.15 -9.94 -2.17
C LYS A 72 5.78 -10.60 -1.94
N GLY A 73 4.70 -9.85 -2.17
CA GLY A 73 3.33 -10.24 -1.86
C GLY A 73 2.94 -10.11 -0.38
N ALA A 74 3.90 -9.87 0.51
CA ALA A 74 3.73 -9.89 1.95
C ALA A 74 4.12 -8.54 2.62
N SER A 75 4.22 -7.46 1.85
CA SER A 75 4.61 -6.11 2.30
C SER A 75 3.55 -5.06 1.93
N TYR A 76 3.68 -3.83 2.48
CA TYR A 76 2.75 -2.72 2.21
C TYR A 76 2.54 -2.41 0.71
N THR A 77 3.60 -2.46 -0.08
CA THR A 77 3.57 -2.24 -1.53
C THR A 77 3.32 -3.51 -2.32
N ALA A 78 3.26 -4.67 -1.65
CA ALA A 78 3.33 -6.02 -2.22
C ALA A 78 4.64 -6.34 -2.97
N GLU A 79 5.66 -5.48 -2.88
CA GLU A 79 7.01 -5.76 -3.34
C GLU A 79 7.86 -6.38 -2.23
N GLU A 80 9.10 -6.73 -2.51
CA GLU A 80 10.07 -6.89 -1.42
C GLU A 80 10.29 -5.52 -0.74
N SER A 81 10.38 -5.48 0.60
CA SER A 81 10.53 -4.23 1.33
C SER A 81 11.33 -4.40 2.63
N VAL A 82 11.89 -3.30 3.14
CA VAL A 82 12.61 -3.26 4.42
C VAL A 82 12.16 -2.03 5.22
N GLU A 83 12.04 -2.16 6.53
CA GLU A 83 11.94 -1.02 7.45
C GLU A 83 13.13 -1.02 8.40
N ILE A 84 13.77 0.14 8.54
CA ILE A 84 14.91 0.38 9.41
C ILE A 84 14.47 1.42 10.45
N HIS A 85 14.48 1.02 11.72
CA HIS A 85 14.03 1.79 12.85
C HIS A 85 15.26 2.40 13.53
N CYS A 86 15.62 3.59 13.06
CA CYS A 86 16.70 4.41 13.62
C CYS A 86 16.25 5.09 14.92
N HIS A 87 17.22 5.57 15.69
CA HIS A 87 16.90 6.55 16.74
C HIS A 87 16.27 7.80 16.11
N GLY A 88 15.24 8.34 16.77
CA GLY A 88 14.40 9.41 16.21
C GLY A 88 15.03 10.81 16.11
N GLY A 89 16.36 10.90 15.99
CA GLY A 89 17.02 12.13 15.58
C GLY A 89 16.94 12.31 14.05
N ALA A 90 16.88 13.55 13.57
CA ALA A 90 16.84 13.82 12.13
C ALA A 90 18.09 13.30 11.40
N LEU A 91 19.26 13.41 12.03
CA LEU A 91 20.55 13.07 11.40
C LEU A 91 20.72 11.55 11.16
N PRO A 92 20.46 10.63 12.11
CA PRO A 92 20.52 9.18 11.84
C PRO A 92 19.67 8.72 10.65
N ALA A 93 18.41 9.17 10.58
CA ALA A 93 17.51 8.79 9.50
C ALA A 93 17.93 9.39 8.15
N GLN A 94 18.36 10.66 8.15
CA GLN A 94 18.92 11.29 6.96
C GLN A 94 20.16 10.53 6.46
N LYS A 95 21.09 10.22 7.36
CA LYS A 95 22.32 9.49 7.03
C LYS A 95 21.99 8.09 6.48
N CYS A 96 21.03 7.39 7.07
CA CYS A 96 20.54 6.11 6.55
C CYS A 96 20.02 6.26 5.11
N ILE A 97 19.16 7.24 4.84
CA ILE A 97 18.64 7.50 3.49
C ILE A 97 19.78 7.83 2.51
N GLU A 98 20.74 8.67 2.89
CA GLU A 98 21.89 9.04 2.06
C GLU A 98 22.74 7.82 1.66
N GLU A 99 23.06 6.93 2.62
CA GLU A 99 23.84 5.72 2.34
C GLU A 99 23.06 4.74 1.43
N LEU A 100 21.74 4.60 1.63
CA LEU A 100 20.90 3.78 0.75
C LEU A 100 20.83 4.37 -0.67
N CYS A 101 20.73 5.69 -0.78
CA CYS A 101 20.74 6.37 -2.08
C CYS A 101 22.07 6.24 -2.81
N ALA A 102 23.19 6.35 -2.09
CA ALA A 102 24.52 6.12 -2.64
C ALA A 102 24.68 4.70 -3.21
N LEU A 103 23.91 3.73 -2.71
CA LEU A 103 23.89 2.34 -3.16
C LEU A 103 22.89 2.04 -4.29
N GLY A 104 22.13 3.05 -4.75
CA GLY A 104 21.22 2.94 -5.89
C GLY A 104 19.73 3.04 -5.57
N ALA A 105 19.35 3.24 -4.30
CA ALA A 105 17.94 3.56 -3.99
C ALA A 105 17.61 4.99 -4.43
N ARG A 106 16.40 5.22 -4.95
CA ARG A 106 15.89 6.57 -5.25
C ARG A 106 15.00 7.06 -4.11
N ILE A 107 15.00 8.36 -3.84
CA ILE A 107 13.98 8.97 -2.96
C ILE A 107 12.58 8.77 -3.54
N ALA A 108 11.67 8.23 -2.73
CA ALA A 108 10.28 8.03 -3.13
C ALA A 108 9.57 9.37 -3.43
N LEU A 109 8.71 9.39 -4.44
CA LEU A 109 7.80 10.50 -4.69
C LEU A 109 6.66 10.54 -3.64
N PRO A 110 6.00 11.68 -3.44
CA PRO A 110 4.83 11.77 -2.57
C PRO A 110 3.77 10.72 -2.91
N GLY A 111 3.37 9.92 -1.91
CA GLY A 111 2.38 8.85 -2.07
C GLY A 111 2.85 7.63 -2.86
N GLU A 112 4.12 7.55 -3.27
CA GLU A 112 4.59 6.49 -4.18
C GLU A 112 4.43 5.09 -3.59
N PHE A 113 4.66 4.89 -2.28
CA PHE A 113 4.43 3.59 -1.63
C PHE A 113 2.96 3.14 -1.75
N THR A 114 2.02 4.04 -1.49
CA THR A 114 0.58 3.73 -1.60
C THR A 114 0.18 3.53 -3.06
N ARG A 115 0.75 4.31 -3.99
CA ARG A 115 0.57 4.11 -5.43
C ARG A 115 1.03 2.72 -5.88
N ARG A 116 2.20 2.26 -5.42
CA ARG A 116 2.70 0.90 -5.73
C ARG A 116 1.82 -0.18 -5.13
N ALA A 117 1.32 0.00 -3.90
CA ALA A 117 0.36 -0.93 -3.31
C ALA A 117 -0.91 -1.07 -4.17
N PHE A 118 -1.41 0.03 -4.74
CA PHE A 118 -2.54 0.02 -5.67
C PHE A 118 -2.19 -0.65 -7.00
N VAL A 119 -1.08 -0.26 -7.63
CA VAL A 119 -0.64 -0.83 -8.93
C VAL A 119 -0.39 -2.33 -8.84
N ASN A 120 0.14 -2.80 -7.72
CA ASN A 120 0.38 -4.22 -7.46
C ASN A 120 -0.89 -4.98 -7.01
N GLY A 121 -2.06 -4.33 -7.02
CA GLY A 121 -3.35 -4.96 -6.72
C GLY A 121 -3.54 -5.34 -5.25
N ARG A 122 -2.71 -4.85 -4.33
CA ARG A 122 -2.88 -5.11 -2.89
C ARG A 122 -4.08 -4.36 -2.31
N ILE A 123 -4.32 -3.15 -2.81
CA ILE A 123 -5.43 -2.29 -2.42
C ILE A 123 -6.09 -1.72 -3.69
N ASP A 124 -7.37 -1.37 -3.61
CA ASP A 124 -8.04 -0.61 -4.66
C ASP A 124 -7.84 0.91 -4.51
N LEU A 125 -8.36 1.68 -5.48
CA LEU A 125 -8.20 3.13 -5.48
C LEU A 125 -8.91 3.81 -4.28
N PRO A 126 -10.18 3.49 -3.95
CA PRO A 126 -10.80 4.00 -2.72
C PRO A 126 -10.00 3.70 -1.44
N GLN A 127 -9.44 2.50 -1.33
CA GLN A 127 -8.57 2.13 -0.20
C GLN A 127 -7.28 2.96 -0.19
N ALA A 128 -6.68 3.23 -1.35
CA ALA A 128 -5.50 4.09 -1.45
C ALA A 128 -5.81 5.53 -0.99
N GLU A 129 -6.95 6.09 -1.38
CA GLU A 129 -7.40 7.42 -0.93
C GLU A 129 -7.71 7.45 0.57
N ALA A 130 -8.30 6.36 1.09
CA ALA A 130 -8.61 6.22 2.50
C ALA A 130 -7.37 6.26 3.41
N VAL A 131 -6.20 5.83 2.93
CA VAL A 131 -4.94 5.96 3.68
C VAL A 131 -4.65 7.43 4.00
N LEU A 132 -4.77 8.33 3.03
CA LEU A 132 -4.58 9.76 3.26
C LEU A 132 -5.69 10.33 4.16
N GLY A 133 -6.93 9.86 3.99
CA GLY A 133 -8.05 10.23 4.85
C GLY A 133 -7.80 9.90 6.33
N ILE A 134 -7.21 8.74 6.63
CA ILE A 134 -6.81 8.35 8.00
C ILE A 134 -5.69 9.25 8.51
N ILE A 135 -4.63 9.45 7.73
CA ILE A 135 -3.46 10.25 8.14
C ILE A 135 -3.86 11.71 8.45
N SER A 136 -4.83 12.26 7.70
CA SER A 136 -5.23 13.67 7.80
C SER A 136 -6.51 13.92 8.60
N ALA A 137 -7.09 12.87 9.21
CA ALA A 137 -8.36 12.97 9.93
C ALA A 137 -8.30 14.01 11.07
N LYS A 138 -9.33 14.85 11.15
CA LYS A 138 -9.48 15.90 12.19
C LYS A 138 -10.71 15.70 13.09
N SER A 139 -11.48 14.64 12.86
CA SER A 139 -12.59 14.22 13.71
C SER A 139 -12.70 12.70 13.71
N ASP A 140 -13.34 12.17 14.75
CA ASP A 140 -13.56 10.73 14.91
C ASP A 140 -14.44 10.19 13.76
N GLU A 141 -15.43 10.96 13.32
CA GLU A 141 -16.31 10.57 12.20
C GLU A 141 -15.53 10.41 10.90
N ALA A 142 -14.62 11.35 10.60
CA ALA A 142 -13.77 11.29 9.42
C ALA A 142 -12.77 10.12 9.48
N LEU A 143 -12.20 9.86 10.66
CA LEU A 143 -11.33 8.73 10.90
C LEU A 143 -12.07 7.40 10.69
N TYR A 144 -13.26 7.24 11.28
CA TYR A 144 -14.06 6.03 11.14
C TYR A 144 -14.58 5.82 9.72
N ALA A 145 -14.96 6.89 9.01
CA ALA A 145 -15.34 6.80 7.60
C ALA A 145 -14.18 6.30 6.74
N SER A 146 -12.99 6.90 6.88
CA SER A 146 -11.81 6.48 6.13
C SER A 146 -11.37 5.07 6.50
N SER A 147 -11.44 4.68 7.77
CA SER A 147 -11.14 3.32 8.23
C SER A 147 -12.06 2.26 7.60
N ARG A 148 -13.37 2.54 7.51
CA ARG A 148 -14.33 1.63 6.84
C ARG A 148 -14.01 1.46 5.34
N THR A 149 -13.65 2.55 4.66
CA THR A 149 -13.22 2.50 3.26
C THR A 149 -11.94 1.68 3.11
N LEU A 150 -10.95 1.90 3.97
CA LEU A 150 -9.68 1.14 3.96
C LEU A 150 -9.90 -0.37 4.16
N GLN A 151 -10.86 -0.75 5.02
CA GLN A 151 -11.24 -2.16 5.22
C GLN A 151 -11.91 -2.81 3.99
N GLY A 152 -12.19 -2.05 2.93
CA GLY A 152 -12.83 -2.55 1.71
C GLY A 152 -14.34 -2.74 1.85
N THR A 153 -14.94 -2.41 3.00
CA THR A 153 -16.40 -2.55 3.21
C THR A 153 -17.20 -1.70 2.22
N PHE A 154 -16.67 -0.53 1.87
CA PHE A 154 -17.25 0.32 0.84
C PHE A 154 -17.12 -0.30 -0.56
N ALA A 155 -15.95 -0.83 -0.89
CA ALA A 155 -15.70 -1.48 -2.18
C ALA A 155 -16.60 -2.70 -2.42
N VAL A 156 -16.82 -3.52 -1.37
CA VAL A 156 -17.74 -4.67 -1.44
C VAL A 156 -19.18 -4.23 -1.74
N LYS A 157 -19.66 -3.18 -1.07
CA LYS A 157 -21.00 -2.64 -1.35
C LYS A 157 -21.10 -2.09 -2.77
N LEU A 158 -20.12 -1.29 -3.19
CA LEU A 158 -20.08 -0.69 -4.53
C LEU A 158 -20.05 -1.76 -5.62
N ARG A 159 -19.27 -2.84 -5.42
CA ARG A 159 -19.19 -3.95 -6.36
C ARG A 159 -20.53 -4.68 -6.48
N GLY A 160 -21.25 -4.89 -5.37
CA GLY A 160 -22.62 -5.42 -5.42
C GLY A 160 -23.58 -4.56 -6.24
N PHE A 161 -23.49 -3.22 -6.14
CA PHE A 161 -24.27 -2.33 -7.00
C PHE A 161 -23.88 -2.43 -8.47
N LEU A 162 -22.57 -2.42 -8.77
CA LEU A 162 -22.05 -2.55 -10.13
C LEU A 162 -22.45 -3.88 -10.78
N ASP A 163 -22.40 -4.99 -10.04
CA ASP A 163 -22.80 -6.31 -10.53
C ASP A 163 -24.27 -6.33 -10.93
N ASN A 164 -25.15 -5.74 -10.11
CA ASN A 164 -26.57 -5.64 -10.41
C ASN A 164 -26.87 -4.75 -11.62
N ILE A 165 -26.20 -3.59 -11.73
CA ILE A 165 -26.34 -2.69 -12.88
C ILE A 165 -25.82 -3.36 -14.15
N THR A 166 -24.68 -4.04 -14.07
CA THR A 166 -24.07 -4.74 -15.21
C THR A 166 -24.98 -5.87 -15.69
N LEU A 167 -25.58 -6.63 -14.76
CA LEU A 167 -26.54 -7.67 -15.11
C LEU A 167 -27.78 -7.08 -15.81
N LEU A 168 -28.34 -5.99 -15.28
CA LEU A 168 -29.48 -5.32 -15.92
C LEU A 168 -29.13 -4.79 -17.32
N ALA A 169 -27.94 -4.20 -17.47
CA ALA A 169 -27.45 -3.72 -18.77
C ALA A 169 -27.26 -4.87 -19.76
N ALA A 170 -26.72 -6.01 -19.33
CA ALA A 170 -26.57 -7.19 -20.18
C ALA A 170 -27.93 -7.71 -20.69
N HIS A 171 -28.96 -7.72 -19.84
CA HIS A 171 -30.31 -8.09 -20.27
C HIS A 171 -30.92 -7.12 -21.28
N LEU A 172 -30.69 -5.81 -21.11
CA LEU A 172 -31.13 -4.80 -22.07
C LEU A 172 -30.39 -4.95 -23.42
N GLU A 173 -29.11 -5.28 -23.40
CA GLU A 173 -28.32 -5.47 -24.62
C GLU A 173 -28.82 -6.68 -25.43
N VAL A 174 -29.12 -7.80 -24.77
CA VAL A 174 -29.66 -8.99 -25.44
C VAL A 174 -31.00 -8.69 -26.13
N ASP A 175 -31.87 -7.95 -25.46
CA ASP A 175 -33.14 -7.52 -26.04
C ASP A 175 -32.97 -6.60 -27.27
N LEU A 176 -31.94 -5.76 -27.28
CA LEU A 176 -31.62 -4.90 -28.42
C LEU A 176 -31.04 -5.70 -29.59
N ASP A 177 -30.20 -6.70 -29.31
CA ASP A 177 -29.56 -7.55 -30.31
C ASP A 177 -30.54 -8.58 -30.93
N PHE A 178 -31.54 -9.04 -30.17
CA PHE A 178 -32.50 -10.07 -30.58
C PHE A 178 -33.97 -9.62 -30.45
N PRO A 179 -34.41 -8.58 -31.19
CA PRO A 179 -35.76 -8.02 -31.07
C PRO A 179 -36.87 -8.97 -31.56
N GLU A 180 -36.52 -10.06 -32.26
CA GLU A 180 -37.45 -11.04 -32.81
C GLU A 180 -37.76 -12.19 -31.82
N GLU A 181 -37.01 -12.28 -30.72
CA GLU A 181 -37.37 -13.15 -29.59
C GLU A 181 -38.45 -12.44 -28.76
N ASP A 182 -39.73 -12.73 -29.05
CA ASP A 182 -40.93 -12.06 -28.52
C ASP A 182 -41.04 -11.93 -26.98
N GLU A 183 -40.25 -12.69 -26.21
CA GLU A 183 -40.17 -12.61 -24.76
C GLU A 183 -38.75 -12.25 -24.33
N GLY A 184 -38.45 -10.95 -24.22
CA GLY A 184 -37.18 -10.48 -23.67
C GLY A 184 -36.85 -11.16 -22.33
N TYR A 185 -35.56 -11.37 -22.05
CA TYR A 185 -35.07 -12.23 -20.94
C TYR A 185 -35.56 -11.85 -19.54
N ILE A 186 -36.03 -10.61 -19.37
CA ILE A 186 -36.73 -10.16 -18.16
C ILE A 186 -37.87 -9.23 -18.57
N SER A 187 -39.03 -9.33 -17.92
CA SER A 187 -40.16 -8.43 -18.21
C SER A 187 -39.83 -6.95 -17.91
N LYS A 188 -40.51 -6.03 -18.60
CA LYS A 188 -40.36 -4.58 -18.37
C LYS A 188 -40.62 -4.20 -16.91
N ASP A 189 -41.69 -4.75 -16.30
CA ASP A 189 -42.03 -4.51 -14.90
C ASP A 189 -40.94 -4.99 -13.94
N GLU A 190 -40.27 -6.10 -14.26
CA GLU A 190 -39.17 -6.60 -13.44
C GLU A 190 -37.90 -5.73 -13.59
N ARG A 191 -37.65 -5.16 -14.78
CA ARG A 191 -36.56 -4.19 -14.99
C ARG A 191 -36.79 -2.93 -14.18
N GLU A 192 -38.00 -2.36 -14.23
CA GLU A 192 -38.38 -1.17 -13.48
C GLU A 192 -38.23 -1.41 -11.96
N LYS A 193 -38.74 -2.54 -11.45
CA LYS A 193 -38.57 -2.92 -10.03
C LYS A 193 -37.11 -3.08 -9.60
N ARG A 194 -36.28 -3.73 -10.42
CA ARG A 194 -34.85 -3.90 -10.12
C ARG A 194 -34.13 -2.56 -10.10
N LEU A 195 -34.47 -1.66 -11.02
CA LEU A 195 -33.92 -0.31 -11.06
C LEU A 195 -34.36 0.52 -9.85
N GLU A 196 -35.63 0.49 -9.46
CA GLU A 196 -36.15 1.15 -8.26
C GLU A 196 -35.48 0.64 -6.98
N SER A 197 -35.26 -0.69 -6.89
CA SER A 197 -34.56 -1.30 -5.76
C SER A 197 -33.10 -0.85 -5.67
N LEU A 198 -32.43 -0.56 -6.79
CA LEU A 198 -31.05 -0.07 -6.80
C LEU A 198 -30.94 1.41 -6.41
N ILE A 199 -31.96 2.22 -6.74
CA ILE A 199 -31.99 3.65 -6.42
C ILE A 199 -32.36 3.89 -4.94
N SER A 200 -33.11 2.97 -4.33
CA SER A 200 -33.64 3.11 -2.97
C SER A 200 -32.76 2.52 -1.85
N ALA A 201 -31.65 1.87 -2.21
CA ALA A 201 -30.71 1.21 -1.29
C ALA A 201 -29.49 2.08 -0.95
#